data_AF-A0A024SJ18-F1
#
_entry.id   AF-A0A024SJ18-F1
#
_cell.length_a   1.000
_cell.length_b   1.000
_cell.length_c   1.000
_cell.angle_alpha   90.00
_cell.angle_beta   90.00
_cell.angle_gamma   90.00
#
_symmetry.space_group_name_H-M   'P 1'
#
loop_
_entity.id
_entity.type
_entity.pdbx_description
1 polymer ?
#
loop_
_entity_poly.entity_id
_entity_poly.type
_entity_poly.pdbx_seq_one_letter_code
_entity_poly.pdbx_strand_id
1 'polypeptide(L)'
;AGHKEIVAILIERGADIEARDLLGRTPLILAAEKHESTAELLLLKGARVDAMDDDGGTPLMAASRGGFRALVGKILDTRAGIDDKDKHGRTALMYAAVEGHQRVVRMLLDRGADKRMVDSKGATALTLATEGGHRLLARLL
;
A
#
# COMPACT_ATOMS: atom_id res chain seq x y z
N ALA A 1 -15.04 4.02 -5.32
CA ALA A 1 -15.21 4.84 -6.53
C ALA A 1 -14.27 6.04 -6.43
N GLY A 2 -13.52 6.35 -7.49
CA GLY A 2 -12.40 7.32 -7.46
C GLY A 2 -12.81 8.75 -7.77
N HIS A 3 -13.92 9.23 -7.20
CA HIS A 3 -14.47 10.56 -7.49
C HIS A 3 -13.67 11.66 -6.79
N LYS A 4 -12.48 11.95 -7.31
CA LYS A 4 -11.51 12.91 -6.75
C LYS A 4 -12.15 14.27 -6.45
N GLU A 5 -12.99 14.78 -7.35
CA GLU A 5 -13.65 16.08 -7.20
C GLU A 5 -14.65 16.09 -6.03
N ILE A 6 -15.42 15.00 -5.87
CA ILE A 6 -16.35 14.85 -4.76
C ILE A 6 -15.58 14.77 -3.44
N VAL A 7 -14.49 14.00 -3.41
CA VAL A 7 -13.62 13.90 -2.23
C VAL A 7 -13.05 15.28 -1.86
N ALA A 8 -12.59 16.07 -2.84
CA ALA A 8 -12.10 17.43 -2.60
C ALA A 8 -13.17 18.32 -1.95
N ILE A 9 -14.38 18.33 -2.50
CA ILE A 9 -15.51 19.12 -1.98
C ILE A 9 -15.86 18.68 -0.54
N LEU A 10 -15.91 17.38 -0.27
CA LEU A 10 -16.25 16.88 1.07
C LEU A 10 -15.21 17.31 2.11
N ILE A 11 -13.92 17.20 1.80
CA ILE A 11 -12.83 17.65 2.70
C ILE A 11 -12.92 19.16 2.93
N GLU A 12 -13.17 19.95 1.89
CA GLU A 12 -13.35 21.41 2.00
C GLU A 12 -14.58 21.81 2.82
N ARG A 13 -15.58 20.92 2.92
CA ARG A 13 -16.76 21.09 3.76
C ARG A 13 -16.60 20.51 5.17
N GLY A 14 -15.39 20.10 5.55
CA GLY A 14 -15.08 19.63 6.90
C GLY A 14 -15.35 18.15 7.14
N ALA A 15 -15.44 17.33 6.08
CA ALA A 15 -15.41 15.88 6.25
C ALA A 15 -14.09 15.45 6.91
N ASP A 16 -14.17 14.54 7.87
CA ASP A 16 -13.00 14.00 8.54
C ASP A 16 -12.17 13.14 7.57
N ILE A 17 -10.96 13.60 7.28
CA ILE A 17 -10.03 12.93 6.37
C ILE A 17 -9.50 11.61 6.95
N GLU A 18 -9.61 11.41 8.26
CA GLU A 18 -9.19 10.22 8.99
C GLU A 18 -10.37 9.32 9.39
N ALA A 19 -11.57 9.59 8.88
CA ALA A 19 -12.76 8.80 9.19
C ALA A 19 -12.52 7.31 8.90
N ARG A 20 -12.85 6.43 9.85
CA ARG A 20 -12.65 4.98 9.71
C ARG A 20 -13.97 4.30 9.37
N ASP A 21 -13.94 3.39 8.40
CA ASP A 21 -15.07 2.50 8.15
C ASP A 21 -15.14 1.35 9.17
N LEU A 22 -16.06 0.40 8.97
CA LEU A 22 -16.26 -0.75 9.87
C LEU A 22 -15.07 -1.72 9.93
N LEU A 23 -14.09 -1.58 9.04
CA LEU A 23 -12.85 -2.36 9.02
C LEU A 23 -11.65 -1.50 9.45
N GLY A 24 -11.89 -0.30 9.97
CA GLY A 24 -10.83 0.59 10.41
C GLY A 24 -10.11 1.31 9.27
N ARG A 25 -10.58 1.19 8.01
CA ARG A 25 -9.88 1.75 6.85
C ARG A 25 -10.16 3.24 6.76
N THR A 26 -9.10 4.04 6.60
CA THR A 26 -9.20 5.46 6.28
C THR A 26 -9.49 5.65 4.78
N PRO A 27 -9.95 6.84 4.34
CA PRO A 27 -10.08 7.17 2.92
C PRO A 27 -8.79 6.93 2.15
N LEU A 28 -7.62 7.19 2.76
CA LEU A 28 -6.33 6.98 2.12
C LEU A 28 -6.06 5.50 1.86
N ILE A 29 -6.32 4.61 2.82
CA ILE A 29 -6.18 3.15 2.63
C ILE A 29 -7.08 2.67 1.49
N LEU A 30 -8.35 3.07 1.50
CA LEU A 30 -9.33 2.71 0.46
C LEU A 30 -8.93 3.20 -0.93
N ALA A 31 -8.46 4.46 -1.02
CA ALA A 31 -8.06 5.05 -2.29
C ALA A 31 -6.73 4.50 -2.79
N ALA A 32 -5.77 4.22 -1.90
CA ALA A 32 -4.44 3.75 -2.27
C ALA A 32 -4.46 2.39 -2.97
N GLU A 33 -5.48 1.55 -2.76
CA GLU A 33 -5.57 0.27 -3.47
C GLU A 33 -6.06 0.40 -4.92
N LYS A 34 -6.95 1.36 -5.21
CA LYS A 34 -7.72 1.38 -6.49
C LYS A 34 -7.77 2.71 -7.22
N HIS A 35 -7.42 3.82 -6.57
CA HIS A 35 -7.66 5.19 -7.04
C HIS A 35 -6.46 6.12 -6.74
N GLU A 36 -5.34 5.93 -7.45
CA GLU A 36 -4.08 6.69 -7.26
C GLU A 36 -4.29 8.21 -7.15
N SER A 37 -5.01 8.81 -8.10
CA SER A 37 -5.26 10.27 -8.11
C SER A 37 -6.04 10.78 -6.89
N THR A 38 -6.90 9.94 -6.30
CA THR A 38 -7.64 10.27 -5.07
C THR A 38 -6.75 10.10 -3.85
N ALA A 39 -5.93 9.05 -3.81
CA ALA A 39 -4.95 8.85 -2.74
C ALA A 39 -3.91 9.98 -2.70
N GLU A 40 -3.43 10.44 -3.86
CA GLU A 40 -2.53 11.60 -3.95
C GLU A 40 -3.20 12.89 -3.43
N LEU A 41 -4.48 13.11 -3.73
CA LEU A 41 -5.22 14.24 -3.18
C LEU A 41 -5.32 14.16 -1.66
N LEU A 42 -5.61 12.97 -1.11
CA LEU A 42 -5.72 12.77 0.33
C LEU A 42 -4.38 13.04 1.02
N LEU A 43 -3.27 12.55 0.48
CA LEU A 43 -1.92 12.89 0.97
C LEU A 43 -1.67 14.40 0.92
N LEU A 44 -2.01 15.06 -0.19
CA LEU A 44 -1.87 16.52 -0.33
C LEU A 44 -2.70 17.28 0.70
N LYS A 45 -3.86 16.76 1.09
CA LYS A 45 -4.75 17.34 2.11
C LYS A 45 -4.39 16.92 3.54
N GLY A 46 -3.29 16.18 3.73
CA GLY A 46 -2.74 15.86 5.05
C GLY A 46 -3.17 14.52 5.65
N ALA A 47 -3.68 13.59 4.84
CA ALA A 47 -4.03 12.25 5.32
C ALA A 47 -2.81 11.50 5.89
N ARG A 48 -3.01 10.78 6.98
CA ARG A 48 -1.97 10.05 7.70
C ARG A 48 -1.48 8.81 6.94
N VAL A 49 -0.18 8.79 6.65
CA VAL A 49 0.54 7.67 6.02
C VAL A 49 0.77 6.48 6.95
N ASP A 50 0.72 6.70 8.26
CA ASP A 50 0.94 5.70 9.32
C ASP A 50 -0.38 5.10 9.85
N ALA A 51 -1.51 5.42 9.20
CA ALA A 51 -2.79 4.82 9.53
C ALA A 51 -2.76 3.30 9.29
N MET A 52 -3.46 2.57 10.15
CA MET A 52 -3.64 1.13 10.03
C MET A 52 -5.13 0.81 10.09
N ASP A 53 -5.58 -0.08 9.22
CA ASP A 53 -6.89 -0.71 9.38
C ASP A 53 -6.88 -1.74 10.51
N ASP A 54 -8.03 -2.35 10.81
CA ASP A 54 -8.15 -3.27 11.95
C ASP A 54 -7.34 -4.57 11.76
N ASP A 55 -6.88 -4.82 10.54
CA ASP A 55 -6.02 -5.93 10.19
C ASP A 55 -4.53 -5.54 10.14
N GLY A 56 -4.19 -4.28 10.44
CA GLY A 56 -2.83 -3.75 10.33
C GLY A 56 -2.43 -3.36 8.89
N GLY A 57 -3.38 -3.30 7.96
CA GLY A 57 -3.18 -2.85 6.61
C GLY A 57 -2.84 -1.36 6.56
N THR A 58 -1.72 -1.01 5.91
CA THR A 58 -1.25 0.38 5.78
C THR A 58 -1.53 0.96 4.39
N PRO A 59 -1.50 2.31 4.23
CA PRO A 59 -1.50 2.95 2.92
C PRO A 59 -0.41 2.43 1.98
N LEU A 60 0.78 2.10 2.49
CA LEU A 60 1.87 1.56 1.70
C LEU A 60 1.54 0.17 1.16
N MET A 61 0.93 -0.70 1.97
CA MET A 61 0.46 -2.02 1.54
C MET A 61 -0.64 -1.91 0.47
N ALA A 62 -1.61 -1.02 0.69
CA ALA A 62 -2.68 -0.77 -0.27
C ALA A 62 -2.14 -0.24 -1.61
N ALA A 63 -1.27 0.77 -1.59
CA ALA A 63 -0.60 1.30 -2.79
C ALA A 63 0.24 0.24 -3.51
N SER A 64 0.89 -0.64 -2.74
CA SER A 64 1.71 -1.71 -3.29
C SER A 64 0.88 -2.81 -3.94
N ARG A 65 -0.27 -3.17 -3.35
CA ARG A 65 -1.26 -4.06 -3.97
C ARG A 65 -1.87 -3.45 -5.24
N GLY A 66 -2.12 -2.14 -5.23
CA GLY A 66 -2.64 -1.40 -6.39
C GLY A 66 -1.62 -1.18 -7.52
N GLY A 67 -0.33 -1.40 -7.26
CA GLY A 67 0.73 -1.21 -8.25
C GLY A 67 1.11 0.25 -8.52
N PHE A 68 0.67 1.18 -7.66
CA PHE A 68 0.82 2.62 -7.84
C PHE A 68 2.21 3.10 -7.44
N ARG A 69 3.19 2.89 -8.33
CA ARG A 69 4.60 3.23 -8.08
C ARG A 69 4.82 4.68 -7.66
N ALA A 70 4.09 5.65 -8.24
CA ALA A 70 4.28 7.06 -7.89
C ALA A 70 3.78 7.34 -6.47
N LEU A 71 2.59 6.81 -6.12
CA LEU A 71 2.05 6.86 -4.77
C LEU A 71 2.95 6.14 -3.74
N VAL A 72 3.46 4.94 -4.05
CA VAL A 72 4.42 4.22 -3.20
C VAL A 72 5.65 5.08 -2.93
N GLY A 73 6.22 5.71 -3.95
CA GLY A 73 7.35 6.62 -3.78
C GLY A 73 7.04 7.77 -2.83
N LYS A 74 5.90 8.45 -3.02
CA LYS A 74 5.44 9.54 -2.15
C LYS A 74 5.26 9.07 -0.70
N ILE A 75 4.67 7.90 -0.48
CA ILE A 75 4.48 7.34 0.87
C ILE A 75 5.84 7.01 1.50
N LEU A 76 6.77 6.41 0.75
CA LEU A 76 8.12 6.09 1.24
C LEU A 76 9.01 7.31 1.47
N ASP A 77 8.70 8.45 0.87
CA ASP A 77 9.39 9.72 1.15
C ASP A 77 8.93 10.33 2.51
N THR A 78 8.00 9.66 3.21
CA THR A 78 7.58 9.97 4.58
C THR A 78 8.17 8.95 5.58
N ARG A 79 7.72 8.96 6.85
CA ARG A 79 8.15 8.00 7.89
C ARG A 79 7.34 6.69 7.90
N ALA A 80 6.74 6.29 6.78
CA ALA A 80 5.99 5.04 6.69
C ALA A 80 6.92 3.83 6.93
N GLY A 81 6.45 2.84 7.70
CA GLY A 81 7.19 1.60 7.94
C GLY A 81 7.22 0.73 6.70
N ILE A 82 8.38 0.64 6.04
CA ILE A 82 8.55 -0.13 4.79
C ILE A 82 8.30 -1.63 4.97
N ASP A 83 8.61 -2.14 6.16
CA ASP A 83 8.54 -3.55 6.56
C ASP A 83 7.45 -3.82 7.61
N ASP A 84 6.50 -2.89 7.78
CA ASP A 84 5.32 -3.12 8.63
C ASP A 84 4.58 -4.38 8.17
N LYS A 85 4.01 -5.10 9.14
CA LYS A 85 3.28 -6.35 8.93
C LYS A 85 1.83 -6.17 9.33
N ASP A 86 0.94 -6.66 8.48
CA ASP A 86 -0.45 -6.87 8.84
C ASP A 86 -0.62 -8.12 9.72
N LYS A 87 -1.86 -8.42 10.14
CA LYS A 87 -2.20 -9.61 10.94
C LYS A 87 -1.89 -10.93 10.24
N HIS A 88 -1.73 -10.93 8.92
CA HIS A 88 -1.32 -12.08 8.13
C HIS A 88 0.19 -12.21 8.02
N GLY A 89 0.95 -11.29 8.61
CA GLY A 89 2.40 -11.20 8.55
C GLY A 89 2.91 -10.63 7.23
N ARG A 90 2.04 -10.05 6.39
CA ARG A 90 2.39 -9.59 5.05
C ARG A 90 2.89 -8.15 5.08
N THR A 91 3.92 -7.90 4.27
CA THR A 91 4.49 -6.56 4.05
C THR A 91 4.02 -5.97 2.71
N ALA A 92 4.30 -4.69 2.48
CA ALA A 92 4.07 -4.04 1.20
C ALA A 92 4.76 -4.77 0.03
N LEU A 93 5.98 -5.27 0.24
CA LEU A 93 6.74 -6.04 -0.75
C LEU A 93 6.02 -7.34 -1.14
N MET A 94 5.44 -8.04 -0.17
CA MET A 94 4.67 -9.27 -0.42
C MET A 94 3.41 -9.01 -1.24
N TYR A 95 2.72 -7.89 -0.97
CA TYR A 95 1.57 -7.48 -1.78
C TYR A 95 1.94 -7.11 -3.21
N ALA A 96 3.01 -6.34 -3.40
CA ALA A 96 3.50 -6.05 -4.75
C ALA A 96 3.98 -7.32 -5.48
N ALA A 97 4.54 -8.29 -4.75
CA ALA A 97 5.06 -9.53 -5.31
C ALA A 97 3.95 -10.47 -5.80
N VAL A 98 2.93 -10.72 -4.97
CA VAL A 98 1.81 -11.62 -5.34
C VAL A 98 0.96 -11.08 -6.48
N GLU A 99 0.87 -9.75 -6.62
CA GLU A 99 0.13 -9.07 -7.70
C GLU A 99 1.00 -8.79 -8.94
N GLY A 100 2.31 -9.07 -8.89
CA GLY A 100 3.20 -8.98 -10.05
C GLY A 100 3.69 -7.56 -10.39
N HIS A 101 3.57 -6.61 -9.47
CA HIS A 101 3.90 -5.19 -9.69
C HIS A 101 5.41 -4.93 -9.67
N GLN A 102 6.10 -5.38 -10.72
CA GLN A 102 7.57 -5.37 -10.79
C GLN A 102 8.21 -4.00 -10.55
N ARG A 103 7.55 -2.91 -10.95
CA ARG A 103 8.08 -1.55 -10.70
C ARG A 103 7.97 -1.13 -9.24
N VAL A 104 6.93 -1.57 -8.53
CA VAL A 104 6.77 -1.35 -7.10
C VAL A 104 7.76 -2.22 -6.32
N VAL A 105 7.90 -3.50 -6.69
CA VAL A 105 8.89 -4.39 -6.07
C VAL A 105 10.31 -3.81 -6.17
N ARG A 106 10.73 -3.36 -7.36
CA ARG A 106 12.03 -2.69 -7.53
C ARG A 106 12.18 -1.51 -6.59
N MET A 107 11.20 -0.61 -6.57
CA MET A 107 11.24 0.56 -5.70
C MET A 107 11.33 0.21 -4.22
N LEU A 108 10.56 -0.77 -3.74
CA LEU A 108 10.61 -1.20 -2.35
C LEU A 108 11.98 -1.79 -1.99
N LEU A 109 12.56 -2.63 -2.86
CA LEU A 109 13.90 -3.17 -2.67
C LEU A 109 14.98 -2.06 -2.69
N ASP A 110 14.89 -1.13 -3.63
CA ASP A 110 15.80 0.02 -3.74
C ASP A 110 15.73 0.93 -2.50
N ARG A 111 14.57 0.96 -1.83
CA ARG A 111 14.33 1.69 -0.57
C ARG A 111 14.61 0.85 0.68
N GLY A 112 15.10 -0.38 0.52
CA GLY A 112 15.61 -1.20 1.61
C GLY A 112 14.62 -2.20 2.24
N ALA A 113 13.50 -2.52 1.58
CA ALA A 113 12.56 -3.53 2.08
C ALA A 113 13.23 -4.91 2.26
N ASP A 114 12.97 -5.59 3.37
CA ASP A 114 13.55 -6.91 3.63
C ASP A 114 12.79 -8.03 2.88
N LYS A 115 13.39 -8.47 1.77
CA LYS A 115 12.86 -9.58 0.95
C LYS A 115 12.87 -10.95 1.62
N ARG A 116 13.54 -11.11 2.76
CA ARG A 116 13.62 -12.37 3.52
C ARG A 116 12.49 -12.55 4.52
N MET A 117 11.71 -11.51 4.77
CA MET A 117 10.55 -11.60 5.65
C MET A 117 9.57 -12.66 5.15
N VAL A 118 8.91 -13.32 6.09
CA VAL A 118 7.87 -14.31 5.82
C VAL A 118 6.53 -13.89 6.40
N ASP A 119 5.46 -14.24 5.69
CA ASP A 119 4.09 -14.13 6.19
C ASP A 119 3.79 -15.23 7.23
N SER A 120 2.58 -15.22 7.78
CA SER A 120 2.14 -16.18 8.80
C SER A 120 2.14 -17.64 8.34
N LYS A 121 2.23 -17.90 7.03
CA LYS A 121 2.35 -19.24 6.44
C LYS A 121 3.78 -19.61 6.09
N GLY A 122 4.75 -18.75 6.40
CA GLY A 122 6.15 -18.94 6.04
C GLY A 122 6.48 -18.53 4.59
N ALA A 123 5.56 -17.88 3.87
CA ALA A 123 5.79 -17.46 2.49
C ALA A 123 6.59 -16.14 2.44
N THR A 124 7.63 -16.11 1.63
CA THR A 124 8.39 -14.89 1.30
C THR A 124 7.75 -14.15 0.12
N ALA A 125 8.21 -12.93 -0.16
CA ALA A 125 7.83 -12.25 -1.40
C ALA A 125 8.14 -13.10 -2.66
N LEU A 126 9.24 -13.86 -2.67
CA LEU A 126 9.61 -14.74 -3.78
C LEU A 126 8.61 -15.88 -3.99
N THR A 127 8.20 -16.54 -2.90
CA THR A 127 7.22 -17.64 -3.00
C THR A 127 5.86 -17.10 -3.45
N LEU A 128 5.43 -15.95 -2.93
CA LEU A 128 4.19 -15.30 -3.33
C LEU A 128 4.20 -14.84 -4.79
N ALA A 129 5.31 -14.30 -5.30
CA ALA A 129 5.45 -13.99 -6.73
C ALA A 129 5.34 -15.23 -7.61
N THR A 130 5.82 -16.38 -7.13
CA THR A 130 5.72 -17.67 -7.84
C THR A 130 4.28 -18.18 -7.82
N GLU A 131 3.58 -18.08 -6.69
CA GLU A 131 2.15 -18.43 -6.55
C GLU A 131 1.25 -17.59 -7.46
N GLY A 132 1.55 -16.28 -7.61
CA GLY A 132 0.89 -15.39 -8.58
C GLY A 132 1.27 -15.64 -10.04
N GLY A 133 2.20 -16.55 -10.32
CA GLY A 133 2.67 -16.86 -11.69
C GLY A 133 3.65 -15.86 -12.28
N HIS A 134 4.19 -14.93 -11.48
CA HIS A 134 5.07 -13.85 -11.91
C HIS A 134 6.55 -14.28 -12.00
N ARG A 135 6.85 -15.25 -12.87
CA ARG A 135 8.19 -15.86 -13.00
C ARG A 135 9.33 -14.88 -13.22
N LEU A 136 9.09 -13.78 -13.96
CA LEU A 136 10.13 -12.76 -14.17
C LEU A 136 10.39 -11.93 -12.92
N LEU A 137 9.35 -11.71 -12.10
CA LEU A 137 9.47 -11.02 -10.83
C LEU A 137 10.21 -11.87 -9.78
N ALA A 138 9.98 -13.18 -9.79
CA ALA A 138 10.70 -14.12 -8.95
C ALA A 138 12.23 -14.11 -9.17
N ARG A 139 12.72 -13.60 -10.30
CA ARG A 139 14.18 -13.44 -10.53
C ARG A 139 14.76 -12.17 -9.91
N LEU A 140 13.90 -11.21 -9.56
CA LEU A 140 14.28 -9.94 -8.94
C LEU A 140 14.35 -10.05 -7.41
N LEU A 141 13.54 -10.94 -6.83
CA LEU A 141 13.45 -11.24 -5.41
C LEU A 141 14.49 -12.30 -5.04
#